data_AF-A0A6P4AK50-F1
#
_entry.id   AF-A0A6P4AK50-F1
#
_cell.length_a   1.000
_cell.length_b   1.000
_cell.length_c   1.000
_cell.angle_alpha   90.00
_cell.angle_beta   90.00
_cell.angle_gamma   90.00
#
_symmetry.space_group_name_H-M   'P 1'
#
loop_
_entity.id
_entity.type
_entity.pdbx_description
1 polymer ?
#
loop_
_entity_poly.entity_id
_entity_poly.type
_entity_poly.pdbx_seq_one_letter_code
_entity_poly.pdbx_strand_id
1 'polypeptide(L)'
;MASKPSTPPYPSATRISGSPCYPQYSASLKCLEEYQSDKSKCQEHFDIYKECKKKETTKKTQNRQKIETKKLENKSNKQVIFSKHRAGLFKKAGELSVLCDAEVAAIVFSPNNKVFCFGIRAPKP
;
A
#
# COMPACT_ATOMS: atom_id res chain seq x y z
N MET A 1 35.69 -1.93 0.61
CA MET A 1 35.41 -1.48 -0.77
C MET A 1 33.90 -1.50 -0.96
N ALA A 2 33.25 -0.34 -1.06
CA ALA A 2 31.81 -0.27 -1.30
C ALA A 2 31.53 -0.65 -2.76
N SER A 3 30.87 -1.79 -2.97
CA SER A 3 30.37 -2.18 -4.28
C SER A 3 29.38 -1.12 -4.76
N LYS A 4 29.75 -0.37 -5.80
CA LYS A 4 28.85 0.53 -6.51
C LYS A 4 27.60 -0.28 -6.91
N PRO A 5 26.37 0.27 -6.79
CA PRO A 5 25.20 -0.42 -7.32
C PRO A 5 25.41 -0.61 -8.82
N SER A 6 25.46 -1.87 -9.26
CA SER A 6 25.60 -2.19 -10.67
C SER A 6 24.47 -1.54 -11.44
N THR A 7 24.80 -0.73 -12.42
CA THR A 7 23.82 -0.20 -13.36
C THR A 7 23.06 -1.37 -13.98
N PRO A 8 21.72 -1.33 -14.03
CA PRO A 8 20.94 -2.42 -14.58
C PRO A 8 21.36 -2.68 -16.03
N PRO A 9 21.52 -3.95 -16.45
CA PRO A 9 21.93 -4.31 -17.82
C PRO A 9 21.06 -3.71 -18.91
N TYR A 10 19.82 -3.29 -18.57
CA TYR A 10 18.91 -2.57 -19.44
C TYR A 10 18.52 -1.22 -18.81
N PRO A 11 19.01 -0.08 -19.34
CA PRO A 11 18.66 1.25 -18.82
C PRO A 11 17.15 1.53 -18.84
N SER A 12 16.45 0.97 -19.83
CA SER A 12 14.97 1.01 -19.95
C SER A 12 14.25 0.30 -18.81
N ALA A 13 14.91 -0.65 -18.12
CA ALA A 13 14.37 -1.45 -17.04
C ALA A 13 14.55 -0.84 -15.63
N THR A 14 15.14 0.36 -15.53
CA THR A 14 15.46 1.01 -14.25
C THR A 14 14.26 1.14 -13.31
N ARG A 15 13.04 1.34 -13.84
CA ARG A 15 11.81 1.47 -13.05
C ARG A 15 11.39 0.18 -12.32
N ILE A 16 11.91 -0.97 -12.75
CA ILE A 16 11.49 -2.29 -12.28
C ILE A 16 12.65 -3.01 -11.55
N SER A 17 13.82 -2.36 -11.40
CA SER A 17 15.02 -2.94 -10.78
C SER A 17 14.82 -3.42 -9.33
N GLY A 18 13.89 -2.81 -8.58
CA GLY A 18 13.53 -3.22 -7.23
C GLY A 18 12.44 -4.30 -7.15
N SER A 19 11.91 -4.76 -8.28
CA SER A 19 10.91 -5.83 -8.31
C SER A 19 11.58 -7.20 -8.17
N PRO A 20 11.01 -8.13 -7.38
CA PRO A 20 11.41 -9.54 -7.37
C PRO A 20 11.29 -10.21 -8.75
N CYS A 21 10.50 -9.63 -9.67
CA CYS A 21 10.30 -10.11 -11.03
C CYS A 21 11.28 -9.50 -12.05
N TYR A 22 12.26 -8.73 -11.59
CA TYR A 22 13.28 -8.12 -12.44
C TYR A 22 14.09 -9.15 -13.27
N PRO A 23 14.50 -10.33 -12.73
CA PRO A 23 15.20 -11.35 -13.52
C PRO A 23 14.38 -11.83 -14.72
N GLN A 24 13.09 -12.11 -14.53
CA GLN A 24 12.18 -12.57 -15.58
C GLN A 24 11.96 -11.49 -16.64
N TYR A 25 11.85 -10.22 -16.22
CA TYR A 25 11.78 -9.09 -17.14
C TYR A 25 13.04 -8.96 -17.99
N SER A 26 14.23 -9.06 -17.36
CA SER A 26 15.51 -8.99 -18.07
C SER A 26 15.69 -10.14 -19.08
N ALA A 27 15.23 -11.36 -18.75
CA ALA A 27 15.24 -12.49 -19.67
C ALA A 27 14.34 -12.27 -20.89
N SER A 28 13.17 -11.63 -20.70
CA SER A 28 12.27 -11.27 -21.81
C SER A 28 12.89 -10.23 -22.76
N LEU A 29 13.63 -9.25 -22.23
CA LEU A 29 14.35 -8.27 -23.04
C LEU A 29 15.51 -8.91 -23.81
N LYS A 30 16.28 -9.77 -23.14
CA LYS A 30 17.38 -10.52 -23.77
C LYS A 30 16.89 -11.41 -24.91
N CYS A 31 15.75 -12.09 -24.75
CA CYS A 31 15.15 -12.88 -25.82
C CYS A 31 14.76 -12.01 -27.04
N LEU A 32 14.21 -10.81 -26.82
CA LEU A 32 13.87 -9.89 -27.91
C LEU A 32 15.09 -9.40 -28.69
N GLU A 33 16.24 -9.26 -28.02
CA GLU A 33 17.50 -8.89 -28.67
C GLU A 33 18.06 -10.03 -29.53
N GLU A 34 17.93 -11.27 -29.06
CA GLU A 34 18.40 -12.49 -29.75
C GLU A 34 17.51 -12.88 -30.94
N TYR A 35 16.19 -12.70 -30.84
CA TYR A 35 15.21 -13.15 -31.85
C TYR A 35 14.41 -11.99 -32.47
N GLN A 36 15.11 -11.05 -33.10
CA GLN A 36 14.49 -9.85 -33.69
C GLN A 36 13.42 -10.15 -34.76
N SER A 37 13.56 -11.24 -35.52
CA SER A 37 12.64 -11.63 -36.61
C SER A 37 11.41 -12.44 -36.14
N ASP A 38 11.55 -13.25 -35.09
CA ASP A 38 10.51 -14.19 -34.61
C ASP A 38 10.17 -13.96 -33.14
N LYS A 39 9.42 -12.90 -32.85
CA LYS A 39 9.02 -12.53 -31.48
C LYS A 39 8.12 -13.57 -30.79
N SER A 40 7.52 -14.48 -31.57
CA SER A 40 6.72 -15.61 -31.06
C SER A 40 7.53 -16.55 -30.16
N LYS A 41 8.85 -16.67 -30.38
CA LYS A 41 9.76 -17.48 -29.56
C LYS A 41 9.94 -16.93 -28.14
N CYS A 42 9.67 -15.64 -27.93
CA CYS A 42 9.79 -14.99 -26.62
C CYS A 42 8.48 -14.96 -25.82
N GLN A 43 7.41 -15.53 -26.34
CA GLN A 43 6.09 -15.52 -25.71
C GLN A 43 6.13 -16.11 -24.29
N GLU A 44 6.85 -17.23 -24.11
CA GLU A 44 7.02 -17.89 -22.82
C GLU A 44 7.69 -16.97 -21.78
N HIS A 45 8.73 -16.22 -22.17
CA HIS A 45 9.39 -15.27 -21.27
C HIS A 45 8.45 -14.14 -20.82
N PHE A 46 7.58 -13.64 -21.71
CA PHE A 46 6.59 -12.65 -21.35
C PHE A 46 5.52 -13.22 -20.42
N ASP A 47 5.09 -14.45 -20.64
CA ASP A 47 4.07 -15.10 -19.81
C ASP A 47 4.62 -15.42 -18.41
N ILE A 48 5.88 -15.85 -18.31
CA ILE A 48 6.60 -15.99 -17.03
C ILE A 48 6.68 -14.65 -16.28
N TYR A 49 7.03 -13.55 -16.96
CA TYR A 49 7.07 -12.22 -16.34
C TYR A 49 5.67 -11.77 -15.87
N LYS A 50 4.63 -11.96 -16.69
CA LYS A 50 3.23 -11.63 -16.32
C LYS A 50 2.78 -12.43 -15.12
N GLU A 51 3.08 -13.73 -15.07
CA GLU A 51 2.71 -14.59 -13.95
C GLU A 51 3.44 -14.17 -12.67
N CYS A 52 4.74 -13.85 -12.76
CA CYS A 52 5.50 -13.31 -11.64
C CYS A 52 4.88 -12.00 -11.14
N LYS A 53 4.58 -11.06 -12.04
CA LYS A 53 4.00 -9.75 -11.68
C LYS A 53 2.60 -9.88 -11.08
N LYS A 54 1.80 -10.83 -11.57
CA LYS A 54 0.50 -11.19 -10.97
C LYS A 54 0.70 -11.68 -9.53
N LYS A 55 1.65 -12.59 -9.29
CA LYS A 55 2.00 -13.07 -7.93
C LYS A 55 2.54 -11.94 -7.04
N GLU A 56 3.35 -11.03 -7.57
CA GLU A 56 3.91 -9.88 -6.83
C GLU A 56 2.82 -8.90 -6.37
N THR A 57 1.89 -8.57 -7.26
CA THR A 57 0.77 -7.64 -6.97
C THR A 57 -0.23 -8.25 -5.99
N THR A 58 -0.59 -9.53 -6.13
CA THR A 58 -1.49 -10.22 -5.18
C THR A 58 -0.89 -10.32 -3.77
N LYS A 59 0.43 -10.49 -3.63
CA LYS A 59 1.10 -10.51 -2.32
C LYS A 59 1.16 -9.14 -1.63
N LYS A 60 1.15 -8.03 -2.39
CA LYS A 60 1.25 -6.66 -1.84
C LYS A 60 -0.03 -6.18 -1.15
N THR A 61 -1.20 -6.67 -1.55
CA THR A 61 -2.49 -6.29 -0.93
C THR A 61 -2.93 -7.36 0.05
N GLN A 62 -2.33 -7.39 1.24
CA GLN A 62 -2.94 -8.11 2.35
C GLN A 62 -4.22 -7.37 2.75
N ASN A 63 -5.36 -8.08 2.73
CA ASN A 63 -6.66 -7.58 3.15
C ASN A 63 -6.63 -7.23 4.67
N ARG A 64 -7.70 -6.64 5.21
CA ARG A 64 -7.82 -6.30 6.64
C ARG A 64 -7.43 -7.50 7.51
N GLN A 65 -6.29 -7.38 8.19
CA GLN A 65 -5.82 -8.40 9.12
C GLN A 65 -6.39 -8.14 10.51
N LYS A 66 -6.72 -9.23 11.20
CA LYS A 66 -7.04 -9.18 12.62
C LYS A 66 -5.76 -8.85 13.39
N ILE A 67 -5.80 -7.79 14.18
CA ILE A 67 -4.76 -7.40 15.10
C ILE A 67 -5.25 -7.62 16.53
N GLU A 68 -4.35 -7.94 17.44
CA GLU A 68 -4.67 -8.00 18.87
C GLU A 68 -4.98 -6.60 19.42
N THR A 69 -5.93 -6.51 20.34
CA THR A 69 -6.29 -5.27 21.04
C THR A 69 -5.26 -4.96 22.13
N LYS A 70 -4.04 -4.68 21.71
CA LYS A 70 -2.92 -4.27 22.57
C LYS A 70 -2.22 -3.04 21.99
N LYS A 71 -1.44 -2.37 22.81
CA LYS A 71 -0.61 -1.25 22.34
C LYS A 71 0.37 -1.77 21.29
N LEU A 72 0.46 -1.06 20.16
CA LEU A 72 1.38 -1.43 19.09
C LEU A 72 2.75 -0.80 19.31
N GLU A 73 3.80 -1.62 19.21
CA GLU A 73 5.20 -1.20 19.41
C GLU A 73 5.75 -0.41 18.22
N ASN A 74 5.41 -0.83 16.99
CA ASN A 74 5.89 -0.18 15.77
C ASN A 74 5.27 1.22 15.61
N LYS A 75 6.10 2.27 15.73
CA LYS A 75 5.68 3.69 15.67
C LYS A 75 4.94 4.03 14.38
N SER A 76 5.45 3.63 13.22
CA SER A 76 4.84 3.90 11.91
C SER A 76 3.45 3.27 11.81
N ASN A 77 3.32 1.99 12.19
CA ASN A 77 2.04 1.29 12.16
C ASN A 77 1.05 1.91 13.16
N LYS A 78 1.51 2.30 14.34
CA LYS A 78 0.69 2.97 15.36
C LYS A 78 0.12 4.29 14.85
N GLN A 79 0.93 5.10 14.15
CA GLN A 79 0.50 6.36 13.56
C GLN A 79 -0.54 6.16 12.44
N VAL A 80 -0.33 5.15 11.58
CA VAL A 80 -1.29 4.79 10.52
C VAL A 80 -2.62 4.30 11.10
N ILE A 81 -2.57 3.39 12.08
CA ILE A 81 -3.76 2.85 12.76
C ILE A 81 -4.50 3.97 13.47
N PHE A 82 -3.80 4.83 14.22
CA PHE A 82 -4.39 6.01 14.86
C PHE A 82 -5.17 6.85 13.84
N SER A 83 -4.56 7.16 12.71
CA SER A 83 -5.17 7.99 11.68
C SER A 83 -6.44 7.35 11.10
N LYS A 84 -6.40 6.04 10.83
CA LYS A 84 -7.56 5.27 10.34
C LYS A 84 -8.68 5.18 11.38
N HIS A 85 -8.34 4.87 12.64
CA HIS A 85 -9.31 4.75 13.74
C HIS A 85 -9.96 6.10 14.07
N ARG A 86 -9.18 7.18 14.11
CA ARG A 86 -9.70 8.54 14.33
C ARG A 86 -10.71 8.92 13.25
N ALA A 87 -10.38 8.69 11.97
CA ALA A 87 -11.29 8.97 10.88
C ALA A 87 -12.59 8.14 10.97
N GLY A 88 -12.47 6.84 11.26
CA GLY A 88 -13.63 5.96 11.45
C GLY A 88 -14.49 6.34 12.67
N LEU A 89 -13.86 6.72 13.78
CA LEU A 89 -14.54 7.18 14.99
C LEU A 89 -15.36 8.45 14.72
N PHE A 90 -14.75 9.45 14.07
CA PHE A 90 -15.44 10.70 13.76
C PHE A 90 -16.58 10.49 12.77
N LYS A 91 -16.41 9.61 11.78
CA LYS A 91 -17.49 9.24 10.87
C LYS A 91 -18.67 8.63 11.63
N LYS A 92 -18.41 7.66 12.51
CA LYS A 92 -19.45 7.02 13.32
C LYS A 92 -20.12 7.99 14.28
N ALA A 93 -19.36 8.89 14.90
CA ALA A 93 -19.91 9.92 15.78
C ALA A 93 -20.87 10.84 15.02
N GLY A 94 -20.54 11.21 13.78
CA GLY A 94 -21.44 11.97 12.91
C GLY A 94 -22.68 11.20 12.49
N GLU A 95 -22.53 9.95 12.08
CA GLU A 95 -23.66 9.07 11.75
C GLU A 95 -24.62 8.92 12.96
N LEU A 96 -24.09 8.72 14.16
CA LEU A 96 -24.89 8.63 15.39
C LEU A 96 -25.62 9.93 15.70
N SER A 97 -24.96 11.07 15.53
CA SER A 97 -25.59 12.37 15.78
C SER A 97 -26.80 12.60 14.87
N VAL A 98 -26.68 12.23 13.59
CA VAL A 98 -27.77 12.35 12.60
C VAL A 98 -28.88 11.34 12.83
N LEU A 99 -28.56 10.09 13.18
CA LEU A 99 -29.56 9.04 13.35
C LEU A 99 -30.39 9.19 14.63
N CYS A 100 -29.82 9.79 15.66
CA CYS A 100 -30.44 9.89 16.98
C CYS A 100 -30.77 11.33 17.39
N ASP A 101 -30.57 12.31 16.51
CA ASP A 101 -30.67 13.75 16.81
C ASP A 101 -29.93 14.13 18.10
N ALA A 102 -28.78 13.50 18.33
CA ALA A 102 -28.04 13.60 19.57
C ALA A 102 -26.86 14.57 19.43
N GLU A 103 -26.60 15.33 20.49
CA GLU A 103 -25.36 16.09 20.63
C GLU A 103 -24.20 15.11 20.91
N VAL A 104 -23.21 15.08 20.01
CA VAL A 104 -22.09 14.16 20.11
C VAL A 104 -20.78 14.92 19.99
N ALA A 105 -19.88 14.69 20.95
CA ALA A 105 -18.52 15.21 20.94
C ALA A 105 -17.50 14.08 21.14
N ALA A 106 -16.38 14.14 20.42
CA ALA A 106 -15.28 13.21 20.55
C ALA A 106 -13.93 13.95 20.53
N ILE A 107 -13.05 13.62 21.48
CA ILE A 107 -11.71 14.19 21.60
C ILE A 107 -10.71 13.04 21.61
N VAL A 108 -9.67 13.14 20.78
CA VAL A 108 -8.64 12.10 20.65
C VAL A 108 -7.25 12.73 20.62
N PHE A 109 -6.35 12.19 21.43
CA PHE A 109 -4.94 12.58 21.46
C PHE A 109 -4.11 11.64 20.59
N SER A 110 -3.31 12.23 19.70
CA SER A 110 -2.35 11.46 18.92
C SER A 110 -1.14 11.04 19.74
N PRO A 111 -0.37 10.03 19.28
CA PRO A 111 0.90 9.66 19.91
C PRO A 111 1.92 10.81 19.98
N ASN A 112 1.73 11.86 19.17
CA ASN A 112 2.56 13.06 19.13
C ASN A 112 1.94 14.22 19.92
N ASN A 113 1.05 13.93 20.88
CA ASN A 113 0.33 14.88 21.74
C ASN A 113 -0.49 15.96 21.00
N LYS A 114 -0.75 15.78 19.70
CA LYS A 114 -1.70 16.62 18.96
C LYS A 114 -3.14 16.22 19.29
N VAL A 115 -3.99 17.21 19.55
CA VAL A 115 -5.42 17.04 19.85
C VAL A 115 -6.22 17.06 18.56
N PHE A 116 -7.18 16.15 18.44
CA PHE A 116 -8.18 16.14 17.39
C PHE A 116 -9.56 16.11 18.03
N CYS A 117 -10.44 17.00 17.60
CA CYS A 117 -11.80 17.10 18.10
C CYS A 117 -12.82 16.96 16.97
N PHE A 118 -13.98 16.42 17.33
CA PHE A 118 -15.19 16.36 16.54
C PHE A 118 -16.35 16.76 17.45
N GLY A 119 -17.26 17.59 16.95
CA GLY A 119 -18.44 18.01 17.69
C GLY A 119 -19.57 18.35 16.74
N ILE A 120 -20.75 17.80 17.00
CA ILE A 120 -21.99 18.20 16.35
C ILE A 120 -22.97 18.60 17.44
N ARG A 121 -23.57 19.78 17.25
CA ARG A 121 -24.69 20.25 18.05
C ARG A 121 -25.97 19.88 17.30
N ALA A 122 -26.91 19.22 17.97
CA ALA A 122 -28.21 18.95 17.41
C ALA A 122 -28.94 20.28 17.14
N PRO A 123 -29.70 20.39 16.03
CA PRO A 123 -30.59 21.51 15.83
C PRO A 123 -31.58 21.55 17.00
N LYS A 124 -31.71 22.72 17.63
CA LYS A 124 -32.73 22.90 18.68
C LYS A 124 -34.10 22.99 17.99
N PRO A 125 -35.16 22.38 18.56
CA PRO A 125 -36.52 22.57 18.09
C PRO A 125 -36.95 24.04 18.19
#